data_AF-A0A162EPE0-F1
#
_entry.id   AF-A0A162EPE0-F1
#
_cell.length_a   1.000
_cell.length_b   1.000
_cell.length_c   1.000
_cell.angle_alpha   90.00
_cell.angle_beta   90.00
_cell.angle_gamma   90.00
#
_symmetry.space_group_name_H-M   'P 1'
#
loop_
_entity.id
_entity.type
_entity.pdbx_description
1 polymer ?
#
loop_
_entity_poly.entity_id
_entity_poly.type
_entity_poly.pdbx_seq_one_letter_code
_entity_poly.pdbx_strand_id
1 'polypeptide(L)'
;MDENEFWKIIDMFEWKHAGDDVKVLKKAIKYLSKKSNEEIFAFDDILSKLLYDLDGRVYAQNIGEDAYINDETYFSVDEFLYSRCVVVANGKEFYYEVLDNPDSMPEDMEFESLLYLPNEAFEMKNDDEYQYSPKFDYETFSNESKWKD
;
A
#
# COMPACT_ATOMS: atom_id res chain seq x y z
N MET A 1 15.17 -4.49 5.52
CA MET A 1 14.45 -4.64 6.80
C MET A 1 13.61 -5.91 6.76
N ASP A 2 13.03 -6.31 7.90
CA ASP A 2 12.03 -7.37 7.97
C ASP A 2 10.61 -6.79 8.11
N GLU A 3 9.60 -7.65 8.05
CA GLU A 3 8.19 -7.26 8.14
C GLU A 3 7.82 -6.65 9.50
N ASN A 4 8.48 -7.05 10.59
CA ASN A 4 8.22 -6.47 11.91
C ASN A 4 8.66 -5.00 11.98
N GLU A 5 9.79 -4.65 11.38
CA GLU A 5 10.22 -3.25 11.29
C GLU A 5 9.34 -2.45 10.32
N PHE A 6 8.90 -3.06 9.21
CA PHE A 6 7.93 -2.45 8.29
C PHE A 6 6.66 -2.00 9.04
N TRP A 7 6.03 -2.90 9.79
CA TRP A 7 4.80 -2.56 10.52
C TRP A 7 5.01 -1.49 11.59
N LYS A 8 6.16 -1.46 12.28
CA LYS A 8 6.46 -0.36 13.21
C LYS A 8 6.53 1.00 12.53
N ILE A 9 6.89 1.05 11.24
CA ILE A 9 6.92 2.30 10.46
C ILE A 9 5.49 2.72 10.11
N ILE A 10 4.64 1.78 9.70
CA ILE A 10 3.20 2.02 9.48
C ILE A 10 2.54 2.54 10.76
N ASP A 11 2.84 1.96 11.93
CA ASP A 11 2.35 2.42 13.25
C ASP A 11 2.78 3.85 13.61
N MET A 12 3.68 4.48 12.84
CA MET A 12 4.06 5.87 13.04
C MET A 12 3.11 6.87 12.37
N PHE A 13 2.14 6.42 11.58
CA PHE A 13 1.20 7.30 10.88
C PHE A 13 0.37 8.10 11.88
N GLU A 14 0.37 9.42 11.73
CA GLU A 14 -0.27 10.33 12.67
C GLU A 14 -1.72 10.65 12.26
N TRP A 15 -2.60 9.66 12.34
CA TRP A 15 -4.02 9.74 11.91
C TRP A 15 -4.87 10.84 12.55
N LYS A 16 -4.40 11.48 13.65
CA LYS A 16 -4.96 12.74 14.15
C LYS A 16 -4.92 13.88 13.11
N HIS A 17 -4.19 13.70 12.02
CA HIS A 17 -4.06 14.62 10.89
C HIS A 17 -4.76 14.12 9.62
N ALA A 18 -5.71 13.18 9.72
CA ALA A 18 -6.50 12.70 8.58
C ALA A 18 -7.06 13.86 7.72
N GLY A 19 -6.95 13.73 6.39
CA GLY A 19 -7.21 14.79 5.41
C GLY A 19 -5.97 15.65 5.06
N ASP A 20 -4.82 15.37 5.68
CA ASP A 20 -3.51 15.95 5.34
C ASP A 20 -2.44 14.85 5.39
N ASP A 21 -2.34 14.08 4.30
CA ASP A 21 -1.48 12.90 4.20
C ASP A 21 -0.01 13.23 4.43
N VAL A 22 0.43 14.40 3.99
CA VAL A 22 1.79 14.91 4.23
C VAL A 22 2.07 14.94 5.74
N LYS A 23 1.12 15.41 6.57
CA LYS A 23 1.28 15.38 8.03
C LYS A 23 1.16 13.98 8.61
N VAL A 24 0.26 13.14 8.09
CA VAL A 24 0.09 11.75 8.54
C VAL A 24 1.39 10.96 8.37
N LEU A 25 2.04 11.06 7.21
CA LEU A 25 3.21 10.27 6.84
C LEU A 25 4.55 10.85 7.33
N LYS A 26 4.60 12.15 7.66
CA LYS A 26 5.83 12.88 8.00
C LYS A 26 6.75 12.18 8.99
N LYS A 27 6.18 11.57 10.02
CA LYS A 27 6.95 10.88 11.07
C LYS A 27 7.58 9.60 10.53
N ALA A 28 6.82 8.80 9.78
CA ALA A 28 7.29 7.57 9.16
C ALA A 28 8.39 7.84 8.13
N ILE A 29 8.19 8.80 7.22
CA ILE A 29 9.18 9.21 6.21
C ILE A 29 10.50 9.62 6.88
N LYS A 30 10.45 10.48 7.90
CA LYS A 30 11.64 10.92 8.66
C LYS A 30 12.34 9.79 9.41
N TYR A 31 11.62 8.74 9.78
CA TYR A 31 12.21 7.57 10.43
C TYR A 31 12.89 6.68 9.38
N LEU A 32 12.19 6.40 8.28
CA LEU A 32 12.70 5.59 7.18
C LEU A 32 13.92 6.24 6.51
N SER A 33 13.95 7.56 6.35
CA SER A 33 15.09 8.29 5.75
C SER A 33 16.39 8.19 6.55
N LYS A 34 16.33 7.73 7.81
CA LYS A 34 17.52 7.48 8.64
C LYS A 34 18.09 6.07 8.48
N LYS A 35 17.39 5.19 7.75
CA LYS A 35 17.80 3.80 7.49
C LYS A 35 18.79 3.72 6.32
N SER A 36 19.39 2.56 6.08
CA SER A 36 20.25 2.36 4.89
C SER A 36 19.41 2.39 3.60
N ASN A 37 20.02 2.61 2.43
CA ASN A 37 19.26 2.61 1.17
C ASN A 37 18.67 1.22 0.90
N GLU A 38 19.41 0.16 1.24
CA GLU A 38 18.95 -1.23 1.17
C GLU A 38 17.77 -1.49 2.10
N GLU A 39 17.69 -0.81 3.24
CA GLU A 39 16.51 -0.89 4.11
C GLU A 39 15.31 -0.15 3.52
N ILE A 40 15.51 1.00 2.86
CA ILE A 40 14.43 1.72 2.15
C ILE A 40 13.90 0.87 1.00
N PHE A 41 14.77 0.28 0.18
CA PHE A 41 14.38 -0.63 -0.89
C PHE A 41 13.66 -1.87 -0.35
N ALA A 42 14.12 -2.40 0.80
CA ALA A 42 13.43 -3.52 1.44
C ALA A 42 12.06 -3.12 2.03
N PHE A 43 11.84 -1.87 2.42
CA PHE A 43 10.51 -1.38 2.80
C PHE A 43 9.57 -1.43 1.58
N ASP A 44 10.04 -0.93 0.44
CA ASP A 44 9.31 -0.92 -0.83
C ASP A 44 9.01 -2.34 -1.35
N ASP A 45 9.97 -3.26 -1.23
CA ASP A 45 9.77 -4.69 -1.53
C ASP A 45 8.69 -5.33 -0.65
N ILE A 46 8.58 -4.93 0.62
CA ILE A 46 7.55 -5.45 1.52
C ILE A 46 6.20 -4.82 1.16
N LEU A 47 6.14 -3.50 0.99
CA LEU A 47 4.92 -2.79 0.59
C LEU A 47 4.34 -3.39 -0.70
N SER A 48 5.16 -3.49 -1.74
CA SER A 48 4.77 -4.09 -3.02
C SER A 48 4.26 -5.52 -2.89
N LYS A 49 4.89 -6.35 -2.05
CA LYS A 49 4.42 -7.72 -1.80
C LYS A 49 3.03 -7.73 -1.15
N LEU A 50 2.81 -6.89 -0.15
CA LEU A 50 1.53 -6.84 0.56
C LEU A 50 0.40 -6.34 -0.36
N LEU A 51 0.67 -5.33 -1.18
CA LEU A 51 -0.29 -4.83 -2.17
C LEU A 51 -0.56 -5.87 -3.27
N TYR A 52 0.48 -6.55 -3.75
CA TYR A 52 0.35 -7.66 -4.72
C TYR A 52 -0.48 -8.83 -4.18
N ASP A 53 -0.34 -9.13 -2.87
CA ASP A 53 -1.14 -10.15 -2.23
C ASP A 53 -2.62 -9.79 -2.12
N LEU A 54 -2.96 -8.49 -2.12
CA LEU A 54 -4.34 -8.03 -2.16
C LEU A 54 -4.85 -7.78 -3.59
N ASP A 55 -4.01 -7.90 -4.62
CA ASP A 55 -4.44 -7.81 -6.02
C ASP A 55 -5.23 -9.07 -6.41
N GLY A 56 -6.56 -8.99 -6.40
CA GLY A 56 -7.39 -10.13 -6.74
C GLY A 56 -8.87 -9.79 -6.82
N ARG A 57 -9.58 -10.56 -7.66
CA ARG A 57 -11.01 -10.36 -7.96
C ARG A 57 -11.88 -10.28 -6.70
N VAL A 58 -11.62 -11.16 -5.73
CA VAL A 58 -12.39 -11.23 -4.47
C VAL A 58 -12.24 -9.99 -3.59
N TYR A 59 -11.11 -9.29 -3.66
CA TYR A 59 -10.90 -8.03 -2.93
C TYR A 59 -11.51 -6.86 -3.71
N ALA A 60 -11.31 -6.85 -5.02
CA ALA A 60 -11.84 -5.82 -5.92
C ALA A 60 -13.38 -5.74 -5.90
N GLN A 61 -14.06 -6.85 -5.59
CA GLN A 61 -15.52 -6.91 -5.45
C GLN A 61 -16.06 -6.25 -4.16
N ASN A 62 -15.18 -5.87 -3.22
CA ASN A 62 -15.54 -5.42 -1.88
C ASN A 62 -15.02 -4.00 -1.55
N ILE A 63 -14.88 -3.12 -2.55
CA ILE A 63 -14.37 -1.74 -2.33
C ILE A 63 -15.45 -0.65 -2.37
N GLY A 64 -16.73 -1.02 -2.31
CA GLY A 64 -17.85 -0.06 -2.30
C GLY A 64 -18.33 0.33 -3.70
N GLU A 65 -18.51 1.62 -3.96
CA GLU A 65 -19.12 2.15 -5.20
C GLU A 65 -18.32 1.77 -6.47
N ASP A 66 -16.99 1.68 -6.35
CA ASP A 66 -16.07 1.34 -7.45
C ASP A 66 -15.75 -0.17 -7.56
N ALA A 67 -16.52 -1.02 -6.88
CA ALA A 67 -16.29 -2.46 -6.86
C ALA A 67 -16.31 -3.09 -8.26
N TYR A 68 -15.39 -4.03 -8.48
CA TYR A 68 -15.37 -4.84 -9.69
C TYR A 68 -16.65 -5.67 -9.81
N ILE A 69 -17.41 -5.46 -10.88
CA ILE A 69 -18.64 -6.22 -11.14
C ILE A 69 -18.39 -7.32 -12.18
N ASN A 70 -17.84 -6.94 -13.33
CA ASN A 70 -17.53 -7.81 -14.47
C ASN A 70 -16.67 -7.04 -15.50
N ASP A 71 -16.15 -7.76 -16.50
CA ASP A 71 -15.29 -7.21 -17.56
C ASP A 71 -15.99 -6.20 -18.50
N GLU A 72 -17.32 -6.11 -18.45
CA GLU A 72 -18.11 -5.17 -19.27
C GLU A 72 -18.39 -3.84 -18.54
N THR A 73 -18.13 -3.80 -17.23
CA THR A 73 -18.35 -2.62 -16.38
C THR A 73 -17.03 -1.90 -16.18
N TYR A 74 -17.06 -0.57 -16.22
CA TYR A 74 -15.86 0.22 -15.90
C TYR A 74 -15.40 -0.12 -14.47
N PHE A 75 -14.10 -0.35 -14.34
CA PHE A 75 -13.43 -0.61 -13.08
C PHE A 75 -12.17 0.24 -13.03
N SER A 76 -12.05 1.09 -12.00
CA SER A 76 -10.87 1.92 -11.82
C SER A 76 -9.74 1.11 -11.19
N VAL A 77 -8.69 0.88 -11.98
CA VAL A 77 -7.49 0.15 -11.52
C VAL A 77 -6.75 0.90 -10.41
N ASP A 78 -6.82 2.24 -10.45
CA ASP A 78 -6.15 3.13 -9.49
C ASP A 78 -6.89 3.13 -8.15
N GLU A 79 -8.21 3.30 -8.15
CA GLU A 79 -9.01 3.29 -6.91
C GLU A 79 -8.88 1.97 -6.15
N PHE A 80 -8.81 0.85 -6.87
CA PHE A 80 -8.55 -0.45 -6.24
C PHE A 80 -7.14 -0.55 -5.65
N LEU A 81 -6.11 -0.03 -6.33
CA LEU A 81 -4.76 0.06 -5.76
C LEU A 81 -4.74 0.93 -4.50
N TYR A 82 -5.44 2.05 -4.50
CA TYR A 82 -5.49 2.95 -3.36
C TYR A 82 -6.28 2.38 -2.18
N SER A 83 -7.36 1.63 -2.47
CA SER A 83 -8.09 0.86 -1.45
C SER A 83 -7.18 -0.18 -0.77
N ARG A 84 -6.32 -0.87 -1.53
CA ARG A 84 -5.32 -1.79 -0.98
C ARG A 84 -4.28 -1.06 -0.11
N CYS A 85 -3.95 0.19 -0.44
CA CYS A 85 -3.10 1.03 0.40
C CYS A 85 -3.76 1.34 1.75
N VAL A 86 -5.07 1.58 1.79
CA VAL A 86 -5.83 1.76 3.05
C VAL A 86 -5.69 0.53 3.95
N VAL A 87 -5.78 -0.67 3.38
CA VAL A 87 -5.62 -1.93 4.13
C VAL A 87 -4.25 -1.99 4.82
N VAL A 88 -3.18 -1.74 4.07
CA VAL A 88 -1.81 -1.73 4.63
C VAL A 88 -1.64 -0.59 5.65
N ALA A 89 -2.17 0.59 5.38
CA ALA A 89 -2.04 1.76 6.25
C ALA A 89 -2.76 1.62 7.59
N ASN A 90 -3.81 0.78 7.67
CA ASN A 90 -4.49 0.44 8.92
C ASN A 90 -3.75 -0.61 9.77
N GLY A 91 -2.60 -1.07 9.30
CA GLY A 91 -1.64 -1.84 10.09
C GLY A 91 -1.81 -3.34 9.99
N LYS A 92 -0.93 -4.04 10.71
CA LYS A 92 -0.70 -5.48 10.56
C LYS A 92 -1.96 -6.31 10.78
N GLU A 93 -2.68 -6.06 11.87
CA GLU A 93 -3.84 -6.88 12.24
C GLU A 93 -4.94 -6.79 11.18
N PHE A 94 -5.25 -5.58 10.72
CA PHE A 94 -6.24 -5.35 9.68
C PHE A 94 -5.81 -5.92 8.33
N TYR A 95 -4.54 -5.80 7.96
CA TYR A 95 -4.01 -6.42 6.73
C TYR A 95 -4.27 -7.93 6.70
N TYR A 96 -3.95 -8.63 7.78
CA TYR A 96 -4.14 -10.09 7.84
C TYR A 96 -5.61 -10.49 7.98
N GLU A 97 -6.45 -9.64 8.59
CA GLU A 97 -7.91 -9.83 8.60
C GLU A 97 -8.48 -9.78 7.18
N VAL A 98 -8.16 -8.74 6.41
CA VAL A 98 -8.62 -8.59 5.03
C VAL A 98 -8.11 -9.75 4.16
N LEU A 99 -6.85 -10.15 4.34
CA LEU A 99 -6.25 -11.26 3.58
C LEU A 99 -6.98 -12.60 3.81
N ASP A 100 -7.54 -12.82 5.00
CA ASP A 100 -8.33 -14.01 5.32
C ASP A 100 -9.82 -13.85 4.96
N ASN A 101 -10.34 -12.62 5.05
CA ASN A 101 -11.74 -12.27 4.81
C ASN A 101 -11.87 -11.04 3.89
N PRO A 102 -11.97 -11.24 2.55
CA PRO A 102 -12.09 -10.14 1.58
C PRO A 102 -13.26 -9.19 1.80
N ASP A 103 -14.33 -9.64 2.46
CA ASP A 103 -15.50 -8.81 2.82
C ASP A 103 -15.14 -7.70 3.85
N SER A 104 -13.93 -7.74 4.43
CA SER A 104 -13.43 -6.70 5.35
C SER A 104 -12.69 -5.58 4.62
N MET A 105 -12.62 -5.62 3.28
CA MET A 105 -12.03 -4.54 2.49
C MET A 105 -12.70 -3.19 2.85
N PRO A 106 -11.91 -2.10 2.93
CA PRO A 106 -12.47 -0.78 3.14
C PRO A 106 -13.27 -0.37 1.90
N GLU A 107 -14.50 0.11 2.14
CA GLU A 107 -15.37 0.66 1.10
C GLU A 107 -15.17 2.17 1.01
N ASP A 108 -15.08 2.70 -0.22
CA ASP A 108 -15.06 4.13 -0.52
C ASP A 108 -13.95 4.92 0.21
N MET A 109 -12.77 4.30 0.35
CA MET A 109 -11.58 4.90 0.97
C MET A 109 -10.33 4.70 0.11
N GLU A 110 -9.48 5.72 0.09
CA GLU A 110 -8.20 5.69 -0.61
C GLU A 110 -7.06 6.15 0.31
N PHE A 111 -5.83 5.73 -0.01
CA PHE A 111 -4.63 6.27 0.62
C PHE A 111 -3.43 6.16 -0.34
N GLU A 112 -3.56 6.76 -1.52
CA GLU A 112 -2.53 6.76 -2.59
C GLU A 112 -1.15 7.16 -2.04
N SER A 113 -1.11 8.14 -1.13
CA SER A 113 0.11 8.71 -0.55
C SER A 113 1.07 7.68 0.04
N LEU A 114 0.59 6.48 0.43
CA LEU A 114 1.45 5.40 0.91
C LEU A 114 2.50 4.96 -0.12
N LEU A 115 2.16 4.96 -1.41
CA LEU A 115 3.03 4.50 -2.50
C LEU A 115 4.31 5.35 -2.62
N TYR A 116 4.25 6.62 -2.22
CA TYR A 116 5.38 7.55 -2.32
C TYR A 116 6.30 7.56 -1.10
N LEU A 117 5.92 6.89 -0.01
CA LEU A 117 6.68 6.86 1.24
C LEU A 117 8.16 6.45 1.07
N PRO A 118 8.52 5.34 0.38
CA PRO A 118 9.92 4.97 0.18
C PRO A 118 10.69 6.02 -0.63
N ASN A 119 10.07 6.59 -1.68
CA ASN A 119 10.66 7.60 -2.55
C ASN A 119 11.00 8.86 -1.75
N GLU A 120 10.02 9.38 -0.99
CA GLU A 120 10.21 10.57 -0.16
C GLU A 120 11.28 10.35 0.91
N ALA A 121 11.34 9.16 1.50
CA ALA A 121 12.37 8.83 2.49
C ALA A 121 13.78 8.78 1.87
N PHE A 122 13.90 8.24 0.65
CA PHE A 122 15.16 8.19 -0.07
C PHE A 122 15.63 9.57 -0.52
N GLU A 123 14.74 10.34 -1.14
CA GLU A 123 15.04 11.69 -1.64
C GLU A 123 15.43 12.61 -0.48
N MET A 124 14.71 12.55 0.65
CA MET A 124 15.06 13.28 1.87
C MET A 124 16.46 12.94 2.40
N LYS A 125 16.89 11.68 2.23
CA LYS A 125 18.19 11.21 2.70
C LYS A 125 19.33 11.59 1.77
N ASN A 126 19.14 11.38 0.47
CA ASN A 126 20.22 11.39 -0.51
C ASN A 126 20.28 12.68 -1.32
N ASP A 127 19.24 13.52 -1.29
CA ASP A 127 19.06 14.67 -2.20
C ASP A 127 19.18 14.22 -3.67
N ASP A 128 18.64 13.03 -3.97
CA ASP A 128 18.74 12.34 -5.26
C ASP A 128 17.44 11.57 -5.53
N GLU A 129 17.13 11.37 -6.81
CA GLU A 129 15.88 10.76 -7.28
C GLU A 129 15.81 9.26 -6.94
N TYR A 130 14.63 8.79 -6.53
CA TYR A 130 14.40 7.38 -6.29
C TYR A 130 14.25 6.60 -7.59
N GLN A 131 15.21 5.72 -7.89
CA GLN A 131 15.24 4.92 -9.13
C GLN A 131 15.04 3.42 -8.91
N TYR A 132 14.78 3.00 -7.67
CA TYR A 132 14.58 1.59 -7.37
C TYR A 132 13.18 1.15 -7.79
N SER A 133 13.08 -0.05 -8.38
CA SER A 133 11.81 -0.71 -8.66
C SER A 133 11.66 -1.88 -7.68
N PRO A 134 10.53 -1.97 -6.96
CA PRO A 134 10.31 -3.05 -6.01
C PRO A 134 10.16 -4.41 -6.71
N LYS A 135 10.36 -5.49 -5.95
CA LYS A 135 10.35 -6.86 -6.46
C LYS A 135 9.00 -7.34 -7.02
N PHE A 136 7.90 -6.80 -6.53
CA PHE A 136 6.55 -7.20 -6.95
C PHE A 136 5.91 -6.03 -7.68
N ASP A 137 5.28 -6.34 -8.81
CA ASP A 137 4.46 -5.38 -9.53
C ASP A 137 3.11 -5.29 -8.83
N TYR A 138 2.89 -4.23 -8.06
CA TYR A 138 1.67 -4.05 -7.26
C TYR A 138 0.50 -3.48 -8.05
N GLU A 139 0.69 -3.15 -9.32
CA GLU A 139 -0.35 -2.65 -10.21
C GLU A 139 -1.52 -3.64 -10.30
N THR A 140 -2.72 -3.11 -10.49
CA THR A 140 -3.94 -3.92 -10.57
C THR A 140 -3.86 -4.88 -11.76
N PHE A 141 -4.26 -6.14 -11.55
CA PHE A 141 -4.15 -7.29 -12.46
C PHE A 141 -2.78 -7.98 -12.56
N SER A 142 -1.73 -7.47 -11.90
CA SER A 142 -0.40 -8.07 -11.95
C SER A 142 -0.30 -9.43 -11.22
N ASN A 143 -1.16 -9.69 -10.24
CA ASN A 143 -1.36 -11.02 -9.65
C ASN A 143 -2.37 -11.84 -10.44
N GLU A 144 -2.03 -12.16 -11.68
CA GLU A 144 -2.90 -12.89 -12.62
C GLU A 144 -3.54 -14.16 -12.03
N SER A 145 -2.89 -14.79 -11.04
CA SER A 145 -3.39 -15.99 -10.38
C SER A 145 -4.67 -15.75 -9.57
N LYS A 146 -4.87 -14.56 -9.03
CA LYS A 146 -6.02 -14.16 -8.21
C LYS A 146 -7.15 -13.49 -9.00
N TRP A 147 -6.99 -13.37 -10.30
CA TRP A 147 -7.98 -12.80 -11.22
C TRP A 147 -8.67 -13.85 -12.11
N LYS A 148 -8.20 -15.10 -12.06
CA LYS A 148 -8.80 -16.25 -12.73
C LYS A 148 -9.99 -16.78 -11.93
N ASP A 149 -11.01 -17.25 -12.64
CA ASP A 149 -12.19 -17.94 -12.08
C ASP A 149 -11.86 -19.36 -11.57
#